data_AF-A0A7C4YY43-F1
#
_entry.id   AF-A0A7C4YY43-F1
#
_cell.length_a   1.000
_cell.length_b   1.000
_cell.length_c   1.000
_cell.angle_alpha   90.00
_cell.angle_beta   90.00
_cell.angle_gamma   90.00
#
_symmetry.space_group_name_H-M   'P 1'
#
loop_
_entity.id
_entity.type
_entity.pdbx_description
1 polymer ?
#
loop_
_entity_poly.entity_id
_entity_poly.type
_entity_poly.pdbx_seq_one_letter_code
_entity_poly.pdbx_strand_id
1 'polypeptide(L)'
;MDMEVLYPEYMSDFQVLVCPSSPYAGPVIRLWDEGNNPATTYQEALEEGHMILNGIPIHNNGKVEPCEVYEHPYVYFGWALNPSWFQSDADFEFFEFAVDELVDEITNPANTTEQCKRIADSDWEFPPDPTGTSLLASNRQAYRLREGIERFLITDINNPSAMTLAQSSIPIMWDEIADDDPSHFNHAPGGCNVLYMDGHVEFLRFNPQPNAQFNNGNQFPVNAGGIILHEATHHAHGHGH
;
A
#
# COMPACT_ATOMS: atom_id res chain seq x y z
N MET A 1 -7.98 12.61 -8.75
CA MET A 1 -9.32 11.98 -8.59
C MET A 1 -9.60 12.24 -7.14
N ASP A 2 -10.65 12.97 -6.79
CA ASP A 2 -10.87 13.35 -5.39
C ASP A 2 -10.81 12.10 -4.50
N MET A 3 -9.96 12.12 -3.46
CA MET A 3 -9.78 11.02 -2.51
C MET A 3 -11.09 10.67 -1.78
N GLU A 4 -12.03 11.61 -1.70
CA GLU A 4 -13.39 11.38 -1.19
C GLU A 4 -14.27 10.60 -2.19
N VAL A 5 -13.85 10.53 -3.46
CA VAL A 5 -14.61 9.97 -4.58
C VAL A 5 -14.05 8.60 -5.01
N LEU A 6 -13.06 8.05 -4.28
CA LEU A 6 -12.69 6.63 -4.41
C LEU A 6 -13.80 5.74 -3.79
N TYR A 7 -14.91 5.66 -4.51
CA TYR A 7 -15.77 4.49 -4.68
C TYR A 7 -16.55 3.87 -3.48
N PRO A 8 -17.39 4.63 -2.76
CA PRO A 8 -18.54 4.01 -2.06
C PRO A 8 -19.62 3.50 -3.04
N GLU A 9 -19.77 4.13 -4.22
CA GLU A 9 -20.92 3.86 -5.09
C GLU A 9 -20.78 2.65 -6.03
N TYR A 10 -19.54 2.22 -6.32
CA TYR A 10 -19.30 1.04 -7.17
C TYR A 10 -18.79 -0.18 -6.41
N MET A 11 -18.40 -0.01 -5.13
CA MET A 11 -18.07 -1.11 -4.24
C MET A 11 -19.22 -1.32 -3.26
N SER A 12 -20.31 -1.90 -3.76
CA SER A 12 -21.53 -2.15 -2.96
C SER A 12 -21.42 -3.33 -2.00
N ASP A 13 -20.38 -4.15 -2.15
CA ASP A 13 -20.16 -5.35 -1.36
C ASP A 13 -18.73 -5.33 -0.80
N PHE A 14 -18.58 -4.95 0.47
CA PHE A 14 -17.28 -4.95 1.16
C PHE A 14 -16.71 -6.37 1.35
N GLN A 15 -17.48 -7.43 1.09
CA GLN A 15 -17.00 -8.81 1.22
C GLN A 15 -15.90 -9.11 0.22
N VAL A 16 -15.82 -8.36 -0.89
CA VAL A 16 -14.74 -8.44 -1.87
C VAL A 16 -13.39 -7.98 -1.30
N LEU A 17 -13.39 -7.21 -0.22
CA LEU A 17 -12.17 -6.78 0.48
C LEU A 17 -11.69 -7.80 1.53
N VAL A 18 -12.36 -8.94 1.65
CA VAL A 18 -11.95 -10.01 2.55
C VAL A 18 -11.33 -11.13 1.74
N CYS A 19 -10.03 -11.33 1.88
CA CYS A 19 -9.35 -12.48 1.30
C CYS A 19 -9.87 -13.77 1.95
N PRO A 20 -10.48 -14.71 1.20
CA PRO A 20 -11.01 -15.95 1.77
C PRO A 20 -9.96 -16.88 2.37
N SER A 21 -8.69 -16.69 1.98
CA SER A 21 -7.55 -17.46 2.48
C SER A 21 -6.87 -16.80 3.69
N SER A 22 -7.24 -15.55 4.02
CA SER A 22 -6.71 -14.87 5.21
C SER A 22 -7.00 -15.67 6.49
N PRO A 23 -6.06 -15.74 7.45
CA PRO A 23 -6.34 -16.26 8.80
C PRO A 23 -7.49 -15.54 9.51
N TYR A 24 -7.77 -14.29 9.11
CA TYR A 24 -8.82 -13.44 9.66
C TYR A 24 -10.09 -13.43 8.79
N ALA A 25 -10.16 -14.29 7.77
CA ALA A 25 -11.32 -14.38 6.87
C ALA A 25 -12.62 -14.65 7.64
N GLY A 26 -13.70 -14.04 7.16
CA GLY A 26 -15.02 -14.19 7.76
C GLY A 26 -16.03 -13.19 7.22
N PRO A 27 -17.19 -13.06 7.89
CA PRO A 27 -18.15 -12.02 7.59
C PRO A 27 -17.51 -10.63 7.74
N VAL A 28 -17.75 -9.74 6.78
CA VAL A 28 -17.22 -8.37 6.79
C VAL A 28 -17.53 -7.58 8.06
N ILE A 29 -18.71 -7.79 8.63
CA ILE A 29 -19.10 -7.13 9.89
C ILE A 29 -18.14 -7.50 11.01
N ARG A 30 -17.76 -8.78 11.10
CA ARG A 30 -16.81 -9.22 12.12
C ARG A 30 -15.44 -8.59 11.90
N LEU A 31 -14.97 -8.56 10.65
CA LEU A 31 -13.64 -8.05 10.34
C LEU A 31 -13.54 -6.53 10.54
N TRP A 32 -14.44 -5.78 9.91
CA TRP A 32 -14.34 -4.32 9.81
C TRP A 32 -15.15 -3.58 10.89
N ASP A 33 -16.39 -3.97 11.17
CA ASP A 33 -17.27 -3.24 12.11
C ASP A 33 -17.03 -3.66 13.57
N GLU A 34 -16.80 -4.95 13.83
CA GLU A 34 -16.53 -5.47 15.19
C GLU A 34 -15.04 -5.38 15.58
N GLY A 35 -14.16 -4.98 14.65
CA GLY A 35 -12.74 -4.78 14.91
C GLY A 35 -11.93 -6.06 15.10
N ASN A 36 -12.28 -7.13 14.40
CA ASN A 36 -11.51 -8.38 14.40
C ASN A 36 -10.39 -8.37 13.34
N ASN A 37 -10.07 -7.19 12.80
CA ASN A 37 -8.97 -6.94 11.88
C ASN A 37 -7.62 -6.87 12.64
N PRO A 38 -6.54 -7.51 12.14
CA PRO A 38 -5.23 -7.48 12.80
C PRO A 38 -4.41 -6.19 12.58
N ALA A 39 -4.85 -5.29 11.70
CA ALA A 39 -4.21 -4.01 11.43
C ALA A 39 -3.97 -3.21 12.71
N THR A 40 -2.72 -2.82 12.98
CA THR A 40 -2.41 -1.97 14.15
C THR A 40 -3.05 -0.58 14.00
N THR A 41 -3.09 -0.04 12.78
CA THR A 41 -3.78 1.22 12.43
C THR A 41 -5.28 1.20 12.73
N TYR A 42 -5.93 0.04 12.60
CA TYR A 42 -7.33 -0.10 13.00
C TYR A 42 -7.49 0.10 14.51
N GLN A 43 -6.60 -0.52 15.30
CA GLN A 43 -6.59 -0.38 16.75
C GLN A 43 -6.25 1.06 17.19
N GLU A 44 -5.25 1.67 16.55
CA GLU A 44 -4.89 3.08 16.78
C GLU A 44 -6.05 4.01 16.46
N ALA A 45 -6.72 3.83 15.31
CA ALA A 45 -7.89 4.61 14.93
C ALA A 45 -9.05 4.48 15.93
N LEU A 46 -9.22 3.34 16.58
CA LEU A 46 -10.16 3.19 17.68
C LEU A 46 -9.74 3.99 18.92
N GLU A 47 -8.48 3.88 19.32
CA GLU A 47 -7.92 4.53 20.51
C GLU A 47 -7.93 6.06 20.39
N GLU A 48 -7.68 6.56 19.19
CA GLU A 48 -7.66 7.99 18.87
C GLU A 48 -9.04 8.56 18.53
N GLY A 49 -10.07 7.70 18.44
CA GLY A 49 -11.45 8.12 18.19
C GLY A 49 -11.72 8.53 16.75
N HIS A 50 -10.98 7.96 15.79
CA HIS A 50 -11.15 8.17 14.35
C HIS A 50 -12.33 7.40 13.75
N MET A 51 -12.91 6.44 14.48
CA MET A 51 -14.13 5.70 14.07
C MET A 51 -15.42 6.53 14.25
N ILE A 52 -15.44 7.72 13.67
CA ILE A 52 -16.57 8.66 13.71
C ILE A 52 -16.78 9.25 12.32
N LEU A 53 -17.98 9.10 11.77
CA LEU A 53 -18.38 9.70 10.51
C LEU A 53 -19.45 10.77 10.77
N ASN A 54 -19.18 12.03 10.38
CA ASN A 54 -20.10 13.16 10.60
C ASN A 54 -20.57 13.33 12.06
N GLY A 55 -19.69 13.04 13.02
CA GLY A 55 -20.00 13.10 14.45
C GLY A 55 -20.80 11.90 14.99
N ILE A 56 -21.01 10.86 14.19
CA ILE A 56 -21.71 9.63 14.56
C ILE A 56 -20.68 8.51 14.70
N PRO A 57 -20.59 7.82 15.85
CA PRO A 57 -19.78 6.62 15.98
C PRO A 57 -20.22 5.57 14.96
N ILE A 58 -19.26 4.99 14.24
CA ILE A 58 -19.52 3.96 13.23
C ILE A 58 -19.15 2.57 13.74
N HIS A 59 -18.17 2.44 14.63
CA HIS A 59 -17.74 1.15 15.16
C HIS A 59 -18.83 0.40 15.95
N ASN A 60 -18.95 -0.91 15.71
CA ASN A 60 -19.92 -1.83 16.32
C ASN A 60 -21.39 -1.41 16.10
N ASN A 61 -21.73 -0.92 14.90
CA ASN A 61 -23.08 -0.47 14.57
C ASN A 61 -23.91 -1.49 13.77
N GLY A 62 -23.30 -2.58 13.30
CA GLY A 62 -23.92 -3.60 12.47
C GLY A 62 -23.87 -3.30 10.97
N LYS A 63 -23.03 -2.36 10.54
CA LYS A 63 -22.75 -2.01 9.14
C LYS A 63 -21.26 -1.76 8.99
N VAL A 64 -20.73 -2.02 7.80
CA VAL A 64 -19.36 -1.62 7.46
C VAL A 64 -19.41 -0.28 6.74
N GLU A 65 -18.71 0.70 7.28
CA GLU A 65 -18.46 1.98 6.64
C GLU A 65 -17.02 2.06 6.07
N PRO A 66 -16.78 2.88 5.02
CA PRO A 66 -15.44 3.00 4.42
C PRO A 66 -14.32 3.37 5.41
N CYS A 67 -14.64 4.12 6.47
CA CYS A 67 -13.68 4.53 7.50
C CYS A 67 -13.24 3.38 8.44
N GLU A 68 -13.85 2.19 8.31
CA GLU A 68 -13.51 0.99 9.08
C GLU A 68 -12.65 0.00 8.28
N VAL A 69 -12.33 0.33 7.02
CA VAL A 69 -11.53 -0.53 6.14
C VAL A 69 -10.07 -0.08 6.16
N TYR A 70 -9.20 -0.97 6.64
CA TYR A 70 -7.75 -0.79 6.80
C TYR A 70 -6.98 -1.86 5.98
N GLU A 71 -5.65 -1.86 6.04
CA GLU A 71 -4.78 -2.53 5.07
C GLU A 71 -4.84 -4.07 5.08
N HIS A 72 -5.24 -4.71 6.18
CA HIS A 72 -5.39 -6.17 6.21
C HIS A 72 -6.79 -6.59 5.71
N PRO A 73 -6.95 -7.46 4.69
CA PRO A 73 -5.95 -8.34 4.12
C PRO A 73 -5.35 -7.86 2.79
N TYR A 74 -5.68 -6.66 2.30
CA TYR A 74 -5.20 -6.17 1.02
C TYR A 74 -4.61 -4.76 1.13
N VAL A 75 -3.37 -4.62 0.68
CA VAL A 75 -2.73 -3.31 0.56
C VAL A 75 -3.14 -2.68 -0.76
N TYR A 76 -3.65 -1.45 -0.70
CA TYR A 76 -3.78 -0.57 -1.85
C TYR A 76 -2.85 0.62 -1.67
N PHE A 77 -1.87 0.75 -2.57
CA PHE A 77 -0.93 1.87 -2.52
C PHE A 77 -1.27 2.92 -3.57
N GLY A 78 -1.46 4.16 -3.12
CA GLY A 78 -1.96 5.24 -3.98
C GLY A 78 -1.00 5.72 -5.07
N TRP A 79 0.27 5.34 -5.05
CA TRP A 79 1.25 5.83 -6.01
C TRP A 79 1.75 4.73 -6.94
N ALA A 80 1.97 5.09 -8.20
CA ALA A 80 2.50 4.18 -9.19
C ALA A 80 4.00 3.99 -8.96
N LEU A 81 4.37 2.83 -8.43
CA LEU A 81 5.76 2.43 -8.26
C LEU A 81 6.18 1.54 -9.42
N ASN A 82 7.28 1.90 -10.09
CA ASN A 82 7.86 1.04 -11.11
C ASN A 82 8.80 0.03 -10.44
N PRO A 83 8.56 -1.29 -10.54
CA PRO A 83 9.44 -2.30 -9.95
C PRO A 83 10.89 -2.20 -10.41
N SER A 84 11.16 -1.61 -11.59
CA SER A 84 12.54 -1.41 -12.08
C SER A 84 13.34 -0.40 -11.26
N TRP A 85 12.74 0.31 -10.30
CA TRP A 85 13.46 1.21 -9.40
C TRP A 85 14.21 0.48 -8.29
N PHE A 86 13.81 -0.75 -7.95
CA PHE A 86 14.40 -1.55 -6.89
C PHE A 86 15.50 -2.45 -7.44
N GLN A 87 16.73 -1.93 -7.60
CA GLN A 87 17.84 -2.64 -8.25
C GLN A 87 18.99 -2.97 -7.29
N SER A 88 19.11 -2.24 -6.19
CA SER A 88 20.21 -2.35 -5.23
C SER A 88 19.76 -2.04 -3.81
N ASP A 89 20.57 -2.38 -2.83
CA ASP A 89 20.29 -2.11 -1.41
C ASP A 89 20.11 -0.60 -1.16
N ALA A 90 20.85 0.26 -1.86
CA ALA A 90 20.69 1.72 -1.80
C ALA A 90 19.31 2.22 -2.29
N ASP A 91 18.63 1.47 -3.16
CA ASP A 91 17.27 1.82 -3.59
C ASP A 91 16.25 1.55 -2.49
N PHE A 92 16.44 0.47 -1.72
CA PHE A 92 15.57 0.14 -0.58
C PHE A 92 15.79 1.09 0.59
N GLU A 93 17.05 1.38 0.94
CA GLU A 93 17.39 2.36 2.00
C GLU A 93 16.81 3.74 1.69
N PHE A 94 16.92 4.20 0.44
CA PHE A 94 16.32 5.46 0.04
C PHE A 94 14.79 5.39 0.03
N PHE A 95 14.20 4.28 -0.40
CA PHE A 95 12.75 4.12 -0.41
C PHE A 95 12.16 4.13 1.00
N GLU A 96 12.79 3.45 1.96
CA GLU A 96 12.43 3.49 3.39
C GLU A 96 12.42 4.93 3.91
N PHE A 97 13.54 5.65 3.74
CA PHE A 97 13.63 7.06 4.10
C PHE A 97 12.56 7.93 3.43
N ALA A 98 12.29 7.71 2.14
CA ALA A 98 11.30 8.49 1.41
C ALA A 98 9.87 8.21 1.92
N VAL A 99 9.56 6.94 2.25
CA VAL A 99 8.25 6.55 2.80
C VAL A 99 8.05 7.19 4.18
N ASP A 100 9.07 7.16 5.04
CA ASP A 100 9.02 7.82 6.35
C ASP A 100 8.73 9.31 6.22
N GLU A 101 9.44 10.02 5.35
CA GLU A 101 9.21 11.45 5.11
C GLU A 101 7.80 11.72 4.55
N LEU A 102 7.27 10.84 3.70
CA LEU A 102 5.90 10.94 3.19
C LEU A 102 4.86 10.74 4.30
N VAL A 103 5.06 9.74 5.16
CA VAL A 103 4.18 9.47 6.30
C VAL A 103 4.20 10.66 7.25
N ASP A 104 5.37 11.19 7.59
CA ASP A 104 5.54 12.39 8.42
C ASP A 104 4.89 13.61 7.80
N GLU A 105 4.99 13.79 6.47
CA GLU A 105 4.35 14.90 5.76
C GLU A 105 2.83 14.79 5.81
N ILE A 106 2.26 13.61 5.55
CA ILE A 106 0.80 13.37 5.55
C ILE A 106 0.23 13.50 6.96
N THR A 107 0.86 12.85 7.94
CA THR A 107 0.35 12.70 9.31
C THR A 107 0.78 13.83 10.26
N ASN A 108 1.51 14.83 9.75
CA ASN A 108 1.98 15.94 10.57
C ASN A 108 0.84 16.56 11.41
N PRO A 109 0.93 16.60 12.75
CA PRO A 109 -0.15 17.11 13.60
C PRO A 109 -0.41 18.62 13.44
N ALA A 110 0.48 19.35 12.77
CA ALA A 110 0.26 20.74 12.39
C ALA A 110 -0.61 20.89 11.13
N ASN A 111 -0.86 19.81 10.38
CA ASN A 111 -1.72 19.83 9.20
C ASN A 111 -3.20 19.85 9.60
N THR A 112 -3.98 20.62 8.85
CA THR A 112 -5.44 20.47 8.82
C THR A 112 -5.83 19.22 8.03
N THR A 113 -7.02 18.67 8.28
CA THR A 113 -7.57 17.55 7.48
C THR A 113 -7.51 17.81 5.97
N GLU A 114 -7.80 19.04 5.54
CA GLU A 114 -7.73 19.43 4.13
C GLU A 114 -6.29 19.49 3.58
N GLN A 115 -5.29 19.75 4.42
CA GLN A 115 -3.88 19.63 4.02
C GLN A 115 -3.49 18.17 3.86
N CYS A 116 -3.80 17.30 4.84
CA CYS A 116 -3.52 15.86 4.77
C CYS A 116 -4.11 15.25 3.49
N LYS A 117 -5.38 15.54 3.19
CA LYS A 117 -6.04 15.07 1.95
C LYS A 117 -5.33 15.55 0.69
N ARG A 118 -4.91 16.81 0.64
CA ARG A 118 -4.21 17.36 -0.53
C ARG A 118 -2.84 16.72 -0.74
N ILE A 119 -2.10 16.48 0.34
CA ILE A 119 -0.79 15.81 0.27
C ILE A 119 -1.00 14.37 -0.24
N ALA A 120 -1.94 13.63 0.35
CA ALA A 120 -2.28 12.26 -0.06
C ALA A 120 -2.87 12.14 -1.49
N ASP A 121 -3.48 13.19 -2.05
CA ASP A 121 -3.96 13.23 -3.45
C ASP A 121 -2.92 13.76 -4.45
N SER A 122 -1.75 14.21 -3.97
CA SER A 122 -0.70 14.78 -4.81
C SER A 122 0.28 13.73 -5.33
N ASP A 123 1.01 14.06 -6.40
CA ASP A 123 2.15 13.26 -6.80
C ASP A 123 3.21 13.31 -5.69
N TRP A 124 3.83 12.18 -5.39
CA TRP A 124 4.81 12.07 -4.32
C TRP A 124 6.17 12.50 -4.85
N GLU A 125 6.58 13.71 -4.50
CA GLU A 125 7.93 14.21 -4.75
C GLU A 125 8.91 13.54 -3.77
N PHE A 126 9.91 12.85 -4.30
CA PHE A 126 10.90 12.18 -3.47
C PHE A 126 11.83 13.21 -2.80
N PRO A 127 12.23 12.99 -1.54
CA PRO A 127 13.21 13.85 -0.89
C PRO A 127 14.57 13.77 -1.61
N PRO A 128 15.46 14.77 -1.44
CA PRO A 128 16.79 14.71 -2.04
C PRO A 128 17.59 13.52 -1.51
N ASP A 129 18.19 12.71 -2.40
CA ASP A 129 19.14 11.67 -1.99
C ASP A 129 20.51 12.29 -1.67
N PRO A 130 20.93 12.33 -0.39
CA PRO A 130 22.21 12.92 -0.01
C PRO A 130 23.40 12.08 -0.49
N THR A 131 23.21 10.80 -0.78
CA THR A 131 24.26 9.88 -1.26
C THR A 131 24.42 9.93 -2.79
N GLY A 132 23.34 10.26 -3.49
CA GLY A 132 23.25 10.26 -4.96
C GLY A 132 23.45 8.89 -5.59
N THR A 133 23.19 7.80 -4.84
CA THR A 133 23.40 6.42 -5.29
C THR A 133 22.10 5.69 -5.65
N SER A 134 20.95 6.18 -5.20
CA SER A 134 19.66 5.57 -5.49
C SER A 134 19.19 5.87 -6.91
N LEU A 135 18.87 4.82 -7.68
CA LEU A 135 18.16 4.95 -8.94
C LEU A 135 16.75 5.48 -8.72
N LEU A 136 16.08 5.04 -7.65
CA LEU A 136 14.73 5.52 -7.29
C LEU A 136 14.72 7.05 -7.12
N ALA A 137 15.66 7.60 -6.35
CA ALA A 137 15.80 9.04 -6.15
C ALA A 137 15.99 9.83 -7.46
N SER A 138 16.65 9.22 -8.46
CA SER A 138 16.87 9.86 -9.77
C SER A 138 15.58 10.08 -10.56
N ASN A 139 14.52 9.32 -10.28
CA ASN A 139 13.20 9.48 -10.89
C ASN A 139 12.40 10.67 -10.33
N ARG A 140 12.88 11.27 -9.23
CA ARG A 140 12.35 12.47 -8.54
C ARG A 140 10.96 12.38 -7.95
N GLN A 141 10.08 11.54 -8.47
CA GLN A 141 8.72 11.42 -7.95
C GLN A 141 8.07 10.08 -8.33
N ALA A 142 7.09 9.67 -7.53
CA ALA A 142 6.08 8.69 -7.90
C ALA A 142 4.76 9.40 -8.20
N TYR A 143 4.08 9.01 -9.27
CA TYR A 143 2.83 9.63 -9.65
C TYR A 143 1.65 9.02 -8.89
N ARG A 144 0.71 9.84 -8.41
CA ARG A 144 -0.54 9.34 -7.83
C ARG A 144 -1.35 8.60 -8.90
N LEU A 145 -1.80 7.40 -8.58
CA LEU A 145 -2.61 6.56 -9.46
C LEU A 145 -3.86 7.29 -9.95
N ARG A 146 -4.03 7.28 -11.27
CA ARG A 146 -5.19 7.83 -11.99
C ARG A 146 -5.22 7.24 -13.39
N GLU A 147 -6.38 7.32 -14.03
CA GLU A 147 -6.52 6.85 -15.41
C GLU A 147 -5.49 7.54 -16.32
N GLY A 148 -4.78 6.73 -17.11
CA GLY A 148 -3.77 7.22 -18.03
C GLY A 148 -2.44 7.59 -17.36
N ILE A 149 -2.19 7.24 -16.09
CA ILE A 149 -0.91 7.56 -15.44
C ILE A 149 0.27 6.79 -16.03
N GLU A 150 0.02 5.62 -16.64
CA GLU A 150 1.06 4.79 -17.26
C GLU A 150 1.89 5.55 -18.28
N ARG A 151 1.32 6.55 -18.96
CA ARG A 151 2.02 7.35 -19.97
C ARG A 151 3.25 8.07 -19.42
N PHE A 152 3.28 8.34 -18.12
CA PHE A 152 4.38 9.01 -17.44
C PHE A 152 5.46 8.03 -16.94
N LEU A 153 5.17 6.73 -16.97
CA LEU A 153 6.09 5.66 -16.60
C LEU A 153 6.79 5.04 -17.82
N ILE A 154 6.44 5.48 -19.03
CA ILE A 154 7.00 4.97 -20.28
C ILE A 154 8.28 5.70 -20.62
N THR A 155 9.36 4.93 -20.77
CA THR A 155 10.68 5.42 -21.14
C THR A 155 10.87 5.54 -22.66
N ASP A 156 10.04 4.90 -23.49
CA ASP A 156 10.07 4.99 -24.96
C ASP A 156 8.69 5.30 -25.58
N ILE A 157 8.46 6.59 -25.87
CA ILE A 157 7.21 7.10 -26.45
C ILE A 157 6.96 6.65 -27.91
N ASN A 158 7.99 6.17 -28.61
CA ASN A 158 7.88 5.80 -30.02
C ASN A 158 7.42 4.35 -30.22
N ASN A 159 7.28 3.58 -29.14
CA ASN A 159 6.78 2.22 -29.19
C ASN A 159 5.44 2.10 -28.45
N PRO A 160 4.29 2.20 -29.15
CA PRO A 160 2.98 2.11 -28.51
C PRO A 160 2.73 0.79 -27.76
N SER A 161 3.41 -0.30 -28.16
CA SER A 161 3.31 -1.60 -27.46
C SER A 161 3.98 -1.59 -26.08
N ALA A 162 4.88 -0.63 -25.82
CA ALA A 162 5.48 -0.42 -24.52
C ALA A 162 4.48 0.12 -23.49
N MET A 163 3.38 0.77 -23.92
CA MET A 163 2.29 1.20 -23.01
C MET A 163 1.67 0.00 -22.28
N THR A 164 1.32 -1.05 -23.02
CA THR A 164 0.70 -2.25 -22.46
C THR A 164 1.67 -2.98 -21.53
N LEU A 165 2.94 -3.12 -21.92
CA LEU A 165 3.97 -3.72 -21.06
C LEU A 165 4.21 -2.91 -19.77
N ALA A 166 4.14 -1.58 -19.84
CA ALA A 166 4.24 -0.73 -18.66
C ALA A 166 3.06 -0.99 -17.71
N GLN A 167 1.82 -1.01 -18.18
CA GLN A 167 0.65 -1.28 -17.32
C GLN A 167 0.68 -2.67 -16.69
N SER A 168 1.11 -3.70 -17.44
CA SER A 168 1.29 -5.06 -16.92
C SER A 168 2.42 -5.20 -15.90
N SER A 169 3.14 -4.12 -15.57
CA SER A 169 4.26 -4.15 -14.62
C SER A 169 4.07 -3.24 -13.40
N ILE A 170 2.97 -2.48 -13.33
CA ILE A 170 2.68 -1.59 -12.18
C ILE A 170 1.66 -2.26 -11.25
N PRO A 171 2.07 -2.68 -10.05
CA PRO A 171 1.15 -3.15 -9.01
C PRO A 171 0.25 -2.02 -8.52
N ILE A 172 -1.02 -2.35 -8.27
CA ILE A 172 -2.04 -1.41 -7.79
C ILE A 172 -2.57 -1.85 -6.43
N MET A 173 -2.77 -3.15 -6.25
CA MET A 173 -3.29 -3.75 -5.03
C MET A 173 -2.69 -5.14 -4.87
N TRP A 174 -2.44 -5.57 -3.64
CA TRP A 174 -1.84 -6.87 -3.38
C TRP A 174 -2.28 -7.44 -2.04
N ASP A 175 -2.16 -8.76 -1.87
CA ASP A 175 -2.36 -9.39 -0.56
C ASP A 175 -1.37 -8.83 0.46
N GLU A 176 -1.80 -8.66 1.70
CA GLU A 176 -0.90 -8.37 2.81
C GLU A 176 0.28 -9.37 2.86
N ILE A 177 1.46 -8.83 3.12
CA ILE A 177 2.72 -9.59 3.21
C ILE A 177 3.33 -9.38 4.59
N ALA A 178 4.20 -10.30 5.00
CA ALA A 178 4.88 -10.21 6.30
C ALA A 178 6.35 -10.61 6.16
N ASP A 179 7.21 -9.99 6.96
CA ASP A 179 8.65 -10.27 6.96
C ASP A 179 9.06 -11.41 7.92
N ASP A 180 8.34 -11.55 9.03
CA ASP A 180 8.77 -12.31 10.20
C ASP A 180 8.15 -13.71 10.32
N ASP A 181 6.88 -13.87 9.90
CA ASP A 181 6.16 -15.13 9.95
C ASP A 181 5.39 -15.43 8.64
N PRO A 182 5.71 -16.53 7.94
CA PRO A 182 4.91 -17.05 6.83
C PRO A 182 3.41 -17.25 7.13
N SER A 183 3.03 -17.32 8.41
CA SER A 183 1.64 -17.45 8.86
C SER A 183 0.82 -16.17 8.74
N HIS A 184 1.47 -15.01 8.66
CA HIS A 184 0.84 -13.71 8.43
C HIS A 184 0.52 -13.45 6.95
N PHE A 185 1.03 -14.27 6.02
CA PHE A 185 0.59 -14.22 4.63
C PHE A 185 -0.83 -14.74 4.50
N ASN A 186 -1.63 -14.09 3.65
CA ASN A 186 -2.94 -14.62 3.27
C ASN A 186 -2.88 -15.95 2.51
N HIS A 187 -1.73 -16.27 1.89
CA HIS A 187 -1.56 -17.49 1.10
C HIS A 187 -0.35 -18.30 1.55
N ALA A 188 -0.60 -19.55 1.96
CA ALA A 188 0.43 -20.55 2.23
C ALA A 188 0.61 -21.52 1.04
N PRO A 189 1.84 -21.91 0.65
CA PRO A 189 3.13 -21.53 1.23
C PRO A 189 3.69 -20.21 0.65
N GLY A 190 3.63 -19.12 1.44
CA GLY A 190 4.30 -17.83 1.23
C GLY A 190 4.16 -17.20 -0.16
N GLY A 191 3.33 -16.18 -0.30
CA GLY A 191 3.21 -15.40 -1.53
C GLY A 191 2.00 -14.49 -1.53
N CYS A 192 1.81 -13.79 -2.63
CA CYS A 192 0.91 -12.67 -2.74
C CYS A 192 0.27 -12.63 -4.13
N ASN A 193 -1.05 -12.54 -4.21
CA ASN A 193 -1.73 -12.15 -5.44
C ASN A 193 -1.57 -10.64 -5.62
N VAL A 194 -1.17 -10.24 -6.81
CA VAL A 194 -0.91 -8.85 -7.17
C VAL A 194 -1.80 -8.47 -8.34
N LEU A 195 -2.62 -7.45 -8.15
CA LEU A 195 -3.40 -6.80 -9.19
C LEU A 195 -2.56 -5.71 -9.85
N TYR A 196 -2.45 -5.77 -11.18
CA TYR A 196 -1.71 -4.80 -11.98
C TYR A 196 -2.64 -3.81 -12.67
N MET A 197 -2.06 -2.72 -13.19
CA MET A 197 -2.79 -1.60 -13.78
C MET A 197 -3.64 -1.95 -15.01
N ASP A 198 -3.27 -2.99 -15.77
CA ASP A 198 -4.06 -3.51 -16.89
C ASP A 198 -5.21 -4.44 -16.45
N GLY A 199 -5.37 -4.67 -15.14
CA GLY A 199 -6.41 -5.49 -14.54
C GLY A 199 -6.09 -6.98 -14.44
N HIS A 200 -4.91 -7.44 -14.85
CA HIS A 200 -4.52 -8.84 -14.62
C HIS A 200 -4.08 -9.06 -13.16
N VAL A 201 -4.20 -10.30 -12.71
CA VAL A 201 -3.71 -10.74 -11.41
C VAL A 201 -2.66 -11.83 -11.61
N GLU A 202 -1.52 -11.69 -10.95
CA GLU A 202 -0.46 -12.70 -10.92
C GLU A 202 -0.18 -13.10 -9.46
N PHE A 203 0.07 -14.39 -9.23
CA PHE A 203 0.57 -14.86 -7.94
C PHE A 203 2.10 -14.79 -7.93
N LEU A 204 2.64 -13.92 -7.08
CA LEU A 204 4.07 -13.80 -6.83
C LEU A 204 4.44 -14.59 -5.57
N ARG A 205 5.39 -15.52 -5.71
CA ARG A 205 5.86 -16.33 -4.59
C ARG A 205 6.90 -15.56 -3.78
N PHE A 206 6.76 -15.57 -2.45
CA PHE A 206 7.80 -15.07 -1.56
C PHE A 206 8.90 -16.11 -1.41
N ASN A 207 10.11 -15.75 -1.83
CA ASN A 207 11.32 -16.53 -1.55
C ASN A 207 12.14 -15.78 -0.51
N PRO A 208 12.28 -16.30 0.72
CA PRO A 208 13.12 -15.67 1.73
C PRO A 208 14.59 -15.73 1.33
N GLN A 209 15.33 -14.67 1.64
CA GLN A 209 16.77 -14.57 1.37
C GLN A 209 17.53 -14.48 2.69
N PRO A 210 17.73 -15.60 3.41
CA PRO A 210 18.47 -15.58 4.66
C PRO A 210 19.89 -15.07 4.36
N ASN A 211 20.34 -14.08 5.14
CA ASN A 211 21.62 -13.37 5.03
C ASN A 211 21.72 -12.24 3.99
N ALA A 212 20.63 -11.87 3.31
CA ALA A 212 20.59 -10.60 2.58
C ALA A 212 20.18 -9.46 3.53
N GLN A 213 20.69 -8.24 3.29
CA GLN A 213 20.24 -7.04 4.01
C GLN A 213 18.79 -6.74 3.65
N PHE A 214 18.48 -6.78 2.36
CA PHE A 214 17.13 -6.65 1.81
C PHE A 214 16.80 -7.85 0.94
N ASN A 215 15.53 -8.27 0.94
CA ASN A 215 15.04 -9.24 -0.04
C ASN A 215 14.89 -8.58 -1.41
N ASN A 216 15.98 -8.53 -2.18
CA ASN A 216 16.03 -7.86 -3.49
C ASN A 216 15.92 -8.82 -4.68
N GLY A 217 15.87 -10.13 -4.45
CA GLY A 217 15.71 -11.12 -5.53
C GLY A 217 14.28 -11.52 -5.86
N ASN A 218 13.30 -11.05 -5.09
CA ASN A 218 11.88 -11.15 -5.44
C ASN A 218 11.42 -9.89 -6.21
N GLN A 219 10.31 -10.01 -6.92
CA GLN A 219 9.66 -8.86 -7.55
C GLN A 219 8.85 -8.07 -6.52
N PHE A 220 8.81 -6.75 -6.65
CA PHE A 220 7.88 -5.90 -5.89
C PHE A 220 6.43 -6.30 -6.23
N PRO A 221 5.50 -6.37 -5.25
CA PRO A 221 5.66 -6.00 -3.82
C PRO A 221 6.24 -7.11 -2.92
N VAL A 222 6.53 -8.31 -3.42
CA VAL A 222 6.98 -9.46 -2.61
C VAL A 222 8.49 -9.41 -2.28
N ASN A 223 9.05 -8.21 -2.26
CA ASN A 223 10.46 -7.90 -2.01
C ASN A 223 10.55 -6.90 -0.84
N ALA A 224 11.76 -6.45 -0.49
CA ALA A 224 11.94 -5.49 0.60
C ALA A 224 11.16 -4.18 0.42
N GLY A 225 10.86 -3.76 -0.82
CA GLY A 225 10.08 -2.55 -1.07
C GLY A 225 8.63 -2.68 -0.61
N GLY A 226 8.00 -3.84 -0.77
CA GLY A 226 6.67 -4.05 -0.21
C GLY A 226 6.70 -4.21 1.31
N ILE A 227 7.75 -4.82 1.87
CA ILE A 227 7.93 -4.90 3.33
C ILE A 227 8.05 -3.51 3.93
N ILE A 228 8.83 -2.61 3.33
CA ILE A 228 8.90 -1.19 3.75
C ILE A 228 7.51 -0.54 3.78
N LEU A 229 6.67 -0.80 2.77
CA LEU A 229 5.29 -0.27 2.76
C LEU A 229 4.41 -0.91 3.83
N HIS A 230 4.51 -2.22 4.04
CA HIS A 230 3.82 -2.93 5.12
C HIS A 230 4.17 -2.33 6.48
N GLU A 231 5.47 -2.25 6.76
CA GLU A 231 6.01 -1.68 7.98
C GLU A 231 5.49 -0.26 8.18
N ALA A 232 5.52 0.61 7.16
CA ALA A 232 5.02 1.99 7.26
C ALA A 232 3.55 2.10 7.68
N THR A 233 2.72 1.06 7.44
CA THR A 233 1.34 0.99 7.95
C THR A 233 1.23 0.61 9.42
N HIS A 234 2.35 0.36 10.11
CA HIS A 234 2.43 0.02 11.52
C HIS A 234 3.22 1.04 12.37
N HIS A 235 3.82 2.05 11.72
CA HIS A 235 4.84 2.92 12.33
C HIS A 235 4.32 3.98 13.32
N ALA A 236 3.01 4.21 13.43
CA ALA A 236 2.51 5.36 14.20
C ALA A 236 2.63 5.19 15.74
N HIS A 237 2.56 3.96 16.31
CA HIS A 237 2.51 3.83 17.78
C HIS A 237 3.39 2.75 18.43
N GLY A 238 4.39 2.19 17.74
CA GLY A 238 5.32 1.24 18.37
C GLY A 238 4.64 -0.06 18.82
N HIS A 239 3.54 -0.43 18.17
CA HIS A 239 2.97 -1.75 18.26
C HIS A 239 3.88 -2.71 17.51
N GLY A 240 4.86 -3.26 18.23
CA GLY A 240 5.69 -4.34 17.71
C GLY A 240 4.84 -5.56 17.39
N HIS A 241 5.17 -6.22 16.29
CA HIS A 241 4.76 -7.59 15.97
C HIS A 241 5.22 -8.58 17.06
#